data_AF-A0A2S6NI04-F1
#
_entry.id   AF-A0A2S6NI04-F1
#
_cell.length_a   1.000
_cell.length_b   1.000
_cell.length_c   1.000
_cell.angle_alpha   90.00
_cell.angle_beta   90.00
_cell.angle_gamma   90.00
#
_symmetry.space_group_name_H-M   'P 1'
#
loop_
_entity.id
_entity.type
_entity.pdbx_description
1 polymer ?
#
loop_
_entity_poly.entity_id
_entity_poly.type
_entity_poly.pdbx_seq_one_letter_code
_entity_poly.pdbx_strand_id
1 'polypeptide(L)'
;MAAAGYLMQANQTLQSAGISNPTVLDARSYYEFGPTYGVAVAQAPPGATMASLLPASFLSNNGISSTETVAQWQASVSAKVGNASGQSVLG
;
A
#
# COMPACT_ATOMS: atom_id res chain seq x y z
N MET A 1 15.34 14.97 3.84
CA MET A 1 13.95 15.32 3.49
C MET A 1 13.61 14.62 2.18
N ALA A 2 12.91 13.49 2.24
CA ALA A 2 12.48 12.74 1.04
C ALA A 2 11.14 12.03 1.27
N ALA A 3 10.88 11.59 2.51
CA ALA A 3 9.61 11.01 2.91
C ALA A 3 8.44 12.02 2.80
N ALA A 4 8.57 13.25 3.30
CA ALA A 4 7.45 14.20 3.36
C ALA A 4 6.85 14.57 1.97
N GLY A 5 7.70 14.87 0.98
CA GLY A 5 7.23 15.18 -0.38
C GLY A 5 6.59 13.98 -1.07
N TYR A 6 7.17 12.79 -0.87
CA TYR A 6 6.65 11.54 -1.40
C TYR A 6 5.28 11.18 -0.79
N LEU A 7 5.18 11.29 0.53
CA LEU A 7 3.95 11.12 1.29
C LEU A 7 2.86 12.09 0.84
N MET A 8 3.22 13.35 0.55
CA MET A 8 2.30 14.35 0.02
C MET A 8 1.76 13.99 -1.38
N GLN A 9 2.61 13.42 -2.24
CA GLN A 9 2.23 13.00 -3.60
C GLN A 9 1.40 11.72 -3.59
N ALA A 10 1.74 10.75 -2.73
CA ALA A 10 0.94 9.56 -2.49
C ALA A 10 -0.44 9.94 -1.94
N ASN A 11 -0.50 10.85 -0.94
CA ASN A 11 -1.77 11.36 -0.41
C ASN A 11 -2.65 12.01 -1.46
N GLN A 12 -2.10 12.90 -2.29
CA GLN A 12 -2.88 13.54 -3.35
C GLN A 12 -3.44 12.52 -4.34
N THR A 13 -2.64 11.51 -4.71
CA THR A 13 -3.09 10.46 -5.63
C THR A 13 -4.17 9.58 -4.99
N LEU A 14 -4.00 9.18 -3.74
CA LEU A 14 -4.95 8.35 -3.00
C LEU A 14 -6.26 9.09 -2.72
N GLN A 15 -6.20 10.37 -2.33
CA GLN A 15 -7.38 11.22 -2.15
C GLN A 15 -8.10 11.46 -3.48
N SER A 16 -7.35 11.70 -4.57
CA SER A 16 -7.94 11.82 -5.90
C SER A 16 -8.60 10.52 -6.36
N ALA A 17 -8.14 9.37 -5.84
CA ALA A 17 -8.76 8.08 -6.06
C ALA A 17 -9.96 7.81 -5.11
N GLY A 18 -10.34 8.76 -4.25
CA GLY A 18 -11.49 8.64 -3.34
C GLY A 18 -11.16 8.05 -1.96
N ILE A 19 -9.88 7.87 -1.62
CA ILE A 19 -9.45 7.45 -0.28
C ILE A 19 -9.29 8.69 0.60
N SER A 20 -10.28 8.98 1.44
CA SER A 20 -10.32 10.23 2.24
C SER A 20 -9.25 10.29 3.34
N ASN A 21 -8.77 9.15 3.84
CA ASN A 21 -7.83 9.08 4.96
C ASN A 21 -6.68 8.09 4.67
N PRO A 22 -5.78 8.41 3.72
CA PRO A 22 -4.67 7.54 3.37
C PRO A 22 -3.75 7.28 4.56
N THR A 23 -3.48 6.01 4.82
CA THR A 23 -2.59 5.52 5.87
C THR A 23 -1.16 5.38 5.34
N VAL A 24 -0.19 5.17 6.24
CA VAL A 24 1.19 4.85 5.85
C VAL A 24 1.25 3.57 5.02
N LEU A 25 0.33 2.63 5.21
CA LEU A 25 0.22 1.42 4.38
C LEU A 25 -0.20 1.73 2.94
N ASP A 26 -1.11 2.68 2.73
CA ASP A 26 -1.54 3.10 1.39
C ASP A 26 -0.44 3.87 0.66
N ALA A 27 0.30 4.71 1.38
CA ALA A 27 1.50 5.33 0.84
C ALA A 27 2.59 4.30 0.52
N ARG A 28 2.66 3.21 1.30
CA ARG A 28 3.61 2.11 1.06
C ARG A 28 3.21 1.24 -0.13
N SER A 29 1.93 0.96 -0.35
CA SER A 29 1.47 0.26 -1.56
C SER A 29 1.77 1.09 -2.81
N TYR A 30 1.56 2.42 -2.74
CA TYR A 30 1.96 3.36 -3.79
C TYR A 30 3.48 3.33 -4.06
N TYR A 31 4.30 3.18 -3.02
CA TYR A 31 5.76 3.06 -3.15
C TYR A 31 6.22 1.73 -3.75
N GLU A 32 5.68 0.62 -3.27
CA GLU A 32 6.12 -0.72 -3.66
C GLU A 32 5.60 -1.11 -5.05
N PHE A 33 4.40 -0.63 -5.42
CA PHE A 33 3.70 -1.06 -6.65
C PHE A 33 3.48 0.08 -7.66
N GLY A 34 3.80 1.32 -7.30
CA GLY A 34 3.57 2.49 -8.14
C GLY A 34 2.12 3.00 -8.11
N PRO A 35 1.82 4.05 -8.90
CA PRO A 35 0.55 4.77 -8.82
C PRO A 35 -0.67 3.94 -9.22
N THR A 36 -0.58 3.13 -10.27
CA THR A 36 -1.72 2.35 -10.77
C THR A 36 -2.07 1.21 -9.82
N TYR A 37 -1.08 0.38 -9.49
CA TYR A 37 -1.28 -0.82 -8.69
C TYR A 37 -1.36 -0.52 -7.19
N GLY A 38 -0.65 0.50 -6.71
CA GLY A 38 -0.71 0.92 -5.31
C GLY A 38 -2.10 1.45 -4.92
N VAL A 39 -2.75 2.20 -5.82
CA VAL A 39 -4.16 2.61 -5.64
C VAL A 39 -5.08 1.41 -5.68
N ALA A 40 -4.90 0.47 -6.60
CA ALA A 40 -5.71 -0.75 -6.67
C ALA A 40 -5.61 -1.58 -5.37
N VAL A 41 -4.41 -1.70 -4.80
CA VAL A 41 -4.19 -2.38 -3.51
C VAL A 41 -4.79 -1.60 -2.34
N ALA A 42 -4.67 -0.27 -2.33
CA ALA A 42 -5.22 0.58 -1.27
C ALA A 42 -6.76 0.62 -1.27
N GLN A 43 -7.40 0.49 -2.44
CA GLN A 43 -8.86 0.43 -2.57
C GLN A 43 -9.43 -0.99 -2.41
N ALA A 44 -8.60 -2.02 -2.55
CA ALA A 44 -9.06 -3.39 -2.54
C ALA A 44 -9.57 -3.79 -1.14
N PRO A 45 -10.62 -4.62 -1.08
CA PRO A 45 -11.09 -5.14 0.19
C PRO A 45 -10.02 -6.02 0.85
N PRO A 46 -9.97 -6.07 2.20
CA PRO A 46 -8.93 -6.79 2.94
C PRO A 46 -8.84 -8.29 2.61
N GLY A 47 -9.95 -8.90 2.16
CA GLY A 47 -10.02 -10.30 1.74
C GLY A 47 -9.65 -10.57 0.27
N ALA A 48 -9.40 -9.53 -0.54
CA ALA A 48 -8.91 -9.72 -1.90
C ALA A 48 -7.48 -10.29 -1.86
N THR A 49 -7.15 -11.16 -2.80
CA THR A 49 -5.79 -11.68 -2.96
C THR A 49 -4.91 -10.68 -3.68
N MET A 50 -3.65 -10.56 -3.28
CA MET A 50 -2.69 -9.69 -3.94
C MET A 50 -2.50 -10.08 -5.41
N ALA A 51 -2.64 -11.36 -5.76
CA ALA A 51 -2.56 -11.84 -7.14
C ALA A 51 -3.73 -11.43 -8.04
N SER A 52 -4.87 -11.01 -7.50
CA SER A 52 -5.96 -10.46 -8.31
C SER A 52 -5.73 -9.00 -8.68
N LEU A 53 -4.82 -8.32 -7.98
CA LEU A 53 -4.53 -6.88 -8.10
C LEU A 53 -3.18 -6.62 -8.78
N LEU A 54 -2.22 -7.51 -8.56
CA LEU A 54 -0.84 -7.38 -9.01
C LEU A 54 -0.47 -8.51 -9.97
N PRO A 55 0.34 -8.22 -11.01
CA PRO A 55 0.88 -9.28 -11.86
C PRO A 55 1.96 -10.06 -11.10
N ALA A 56 2.20 -11.31 -11.53
CA ALA A 56 3.10 -12.24 -10.85
C ALA A 56 4.53 -11.70 -10.61
N SER A 57 5.03 -10.84 -11.52
CA SER A 57 6.34 -10.20 -11.37
C SER A 57 6.43 -9.29 -10.13
N PHE A 58 5.38 -8.54 -9.81
CA PHE A 58 5.34 -7.71 -8.60
C PHE A 58 5.22 -8.57 -7.34
N LEU A 59 4.47 -9.68 -7.40
CA LEU A 59 4.37 -10.62 -6.27
C LEU A 59 5.74 -11.22 -5.93
N SER A 60 6.42 -11.78 -6.93
CA SER A 60 7.73 -12.40 -6.73
C SER A 60 8.81 -11.40 -6.31
N ASN A 61 8.84 -10.20 -6.90
CA ASN A 61 9.82 -9.17 -6.52
C ASN A 61 9.66 -8.68 -5.08
N ASN A 62 8.43 -8.67 -4.55
CA ASN A 62 8.13 -8.21 -3.20
C ASN A 62 7.99 -9.36 -2.18
N GLY A 63 8.21 -10.61 -2.62
CA GLY A 63 8.10 -11.80 -1.77
C GLY A 63 6.68 -12.07 -1.26
N ILE A 64 5.67 -11.67 -2.03
CA ILE A 64 4.24 -11.79 -1.70
C ILE A 64 3.72 -13.10 -2.29
N SER A 65 3.03 -13.90 -1.48
CA SER A 65 2.40 -15.12 -1.98
C SER A 65 1.17 -14.79 -2.84
N SER A 66 0.89 -15.59 -3.88
CA SER A 66 -0.29 -15.37 -4.71
C SER A 66 -1.62 -15.58 -3.98
N THR A 67 -1.58 -16.32 -2.87
CA THR A 67 -2.71 -16.52 -1.96
C THR A 67 -2.74 -15.50 -0.82
N GLU A 68 -1.73 -14.63 -0.71
CA GLU A 68 -1.68 -13.59 0.32
C GLU A 68 -2.80 -12.59 0.06
N THR A 69 -3.57 -12.30 1.09
CA THR A 69 -4.62 -11.28 1.04
C THR A 69 -4.05 -9.89 1.28
N VAL A 70 -4.77 -8.85 0.84
CA VAL A 70 -4.40 -7.46 1.11
C VAL A 70 -4.18 -7.22 2.60
N ALA A 71 -5.04 -7.76 3.47
CA ALA A 71 -4.87 -7.65 4.92
C ALA A 71 -3.61 -8.35 5.46
N GLN A 72 -3.28 -9.53 4.93
CA GLN A 72 -2.06 -10.24 5.31
C GLN A 72 -0.80 -9.50 4.87
N TRP A 73 -0.83 -8.97 3.64
CA TRP A 73 0.26 -8.13 3.13
C TRP A 73 0.43 -6.87 3.98
N GLN A 74 -0.66 -6.15 4.25
CA GLN A 74 -0.66 -4.96 5.11
C GLN A 74 -0.12 -5.27 6.51
N ALA A 75 -0.51 -6.41 7.10
CA ALA A 75 0.03 -6.86 8.39
C ALA A 75 1.53 -7.19 8.31
N SER A 76 2.00 -7.82 7.23
CA SER A 76 3.40 -8.16 7.00
C SER A 76 4.27 -6.90 6.81
N VAL A 77 3.79 -5.94 6.02
CA VAL A 77 4.41 -4.61 5.87
C VAL A 77 4.39 -3.87 7.19
N SER A 78 3.29 -3.95 7.93
CA SER A 78 3.17 -3.31 9.23
C SER A 78 4.20 -3.84 10.23
N ALA A 79 4.43 -5.15 10.23
CA ALA A 79 5.47 -5.79 11.03
C ALA A 79 6.89 -5.40 10.58
N LYS A 80 7.13 -5.21 9.27
CA LYS A 80 8.44 -4.77 8.72
C LYS A 80 8.75 -3.30 8.99
N VAL A 81 7.74 -2.42 8.94
CA VAL A 81 7.86 -0.97 9.19
C VAL A 81 7.86 -0.65 10.69
N GLY A 82 7.43 -1.59 11.55
CA GLY A 82 7.35 -1.41 12.99
C GLY A 82 6.20 -0.49 13.41
N ASN A 83 6.26 0.09 14.60
CA ASN A 83 5.17 0.84 15.25
C ASN A 83 4.64 2.09 14.49
N ALA A 84 5.18 2.42 13.32
CA ALA A 84 4.81 3.57 12.48
C ALA A 84 3.75 3.26 11.40
N SER A 85 3.41 1.99 11.19
CA SER A 85 2.58 1.52 10.06
C SER A 85 1.11 1.94 10.13
N GLY A 86 0.59 2.11 11.34
CA GLY A 86 -0.78 2.58 11.60
C GLY A 86 -0.88 4.09 11.83
N GLN A 87 0.24 4.82 11.81
CA GLN A 87 0.18 6.28 11.92
C GLN A 87 -0.43 6.84 10.64
N SER A 88 -1.34 7.78 10.78
CA SER A 88 -1.75 8.61 9.65
C SER A 88 -0.51 9.33 9.15
N VAL A 89 -0.38 9.45 7.83
CA VAL A 89 0.72 10.17 7.17
C VAL A 89 0.83 11.64 7.64
N LEU A 90 -0.24 12.14 8.25
CA LEU A 90 -0.41 13.50 8.76
C LEU A 90 -0.27 13.63 10.29
N GLY A 91 0.19 12.58 10.99
CA GLY A 91 0.39 12.60 12.45
C GLY A 91 1.59 13.41 12.90
#